data_AF-A0A9W7TSQ7-F1
#
_entry.id   AF-A0A9W7TSQ7-F1
#
_cell.length_a   1.000
_cell.length_b   1.000
_cell.length_c   1.000
_cell.angle_alpha   90.00
_cell.angle_beta   90.00
_cell.angle_gamma   90.00
#
_symmetry.space_group_name_H-M   'P 1'
#
loop_
_entity.id
_entity.type
_entity.pdbx_description
1 polymer ?
#
loop_
_entity_poly.entity_id
_entity_poly.type
_entity_poly.pdbx_seq_one_letter_code
_entity_poly.pdbx_strand_id
1 'polypeptide(L)'
;MELYFNVDKQTLRFFSAYTVQGNIVFAAESESEQSQWVEMLQESGKVTWKNAQLGEAMIESLEAQGLQLAKEKQEYLDKLMEETEELCLQREQKAELERMNQLLEDEKQKFEEVIQELRSEQEQIKVDLDGTAQFMKGVESEKEELHSLTTLLQKSLEELSQEKERTLELLRERKQDGNKAGTDHQASLDSQHPEVQLQVKLQHIEEQMRNLLKEKEQAEERLKENELRANVLQQETEFYSSQAHTLQQSLIQLTADKQHTEEELKAEMESRVELECRLKLAEEALRDLEQGLNAVERTSERDERMRGDVSHLRKFFEECICAAEIEAKLPAIMKNAVYLHKAAARRIKSCRIQRRASRQQWLKHSQSFASSHGEVHGLEELRETARRLTSDSCLRQRANKIITRQKTVQADD
;
A
#
# COMPACT_ATOMS: atom_id res chain seq x y z
N MET A 1 -87.07 -19.76 41.47
CA MET A 1 -86.72 -18.36 41.73
C MET A 1 -87.93 -17.74 42.40
N GLU A 2 -87.92 -17.65 43.74
CA GLU A 2 -88.99 -17.03 44.51
C GLU A 2 -88.90 -15.51 44.33
N LEU A 3 -89.83 -14.93 43.58
CA LEU A 3 -89.94 -13.48 43.43
C LEU A 3 -90.68 -12.93 44.65
N TYR A 4 -89.94 -12.43 45.63
CA TYR A 4 -90.51 -11.66 46.75
C TYR A 4 -90.84 -10.25 46.27
N PHE A 5 -92.10 -10.01 45.90
CA PHE A 5 -92.64 -8.66 45.79
C PHE A 5 -92.96 -8.15 47.20
N ASN A 6 -92.17 -7.18 47.68
CA ASN A 6 -92.45 -6.48 48.92
C ASN A 6 -93.56 -5.45 48.67
N VAL A 7 -94.80 -5.88 48.83
CA VAL A 7 -96.00 -5.02 48.75
C VAL A 7 -96.65 -5.00 50.13
N ASP A 8 -97.04 -3.79 50.52
CA ASP A 8 -97.47 -3.39 51.86
C ASP A 8 -98.53 -4.33 52.49
N LYS A 9 -98.41 -4.58 53.80
CA LYS A 9 -99.15 -5.63 54.52
C LYS A 9 -100.67 -5.41 54.63
N GLN A 10 -101.18 -4.24 54.23
CA GLN A 10 -102.62 -3.95 54.21
C GLN A 10 -103.32 -4.37 52.91
N THR A 11 -102.60 -4.63 51.81
CA THR A 11 -103.17 -5.07 50.52
C THR A 11 -103.27 -6.60 50.40
N LEU A 12 -102.82 -7.33 51.42
CA LEU A 12 -102.66 -8.79 51.42
C LEU A 12 -103.93 -9.59 51.73
N ARG A 13 -105.12 -8.97 51.81
CA ARG A 13 -106.38 -9.72 52.04
C ARG A 13 -107.02 -10.28 50.76
N PHE A 14 -106.60 -9.89 49.56
CA PHE A 14 -107.37 -10.19 48.33
C PHE A 14 -106.57 -10.72 47.15
N PHE A 15 -105.32 -11.16 47.34
CA PHE A 15 -104.49 -11.61 46.24
C PHE A 15 -103.85 -12.97 46.50
N SER A 16 -104.31 -14.02 45.82
CA SER A 16 -103.62 -15.32 45.75
C SER A 16 -103.22 -15.59 44.30
N ALA A 17 -101.92 -15.55 44.02
CA ALA A 17 -101.37 -16.07 42.77
C ALA A 17 -100.77 -17.44 43.07
N TYR A 18 -101.26 -18.48 42.41
CA TYR A 18 -100.73 -19.85 42.52
C TYR A 18 -100.44 -20.41 41.13
N THR A 19 -99.37 -21.19 41.03
CA THR A 19 -98.93 -21.82 39.79
C THR A 19 -99.46 -23.24 39.71
N VAL A 20 -100.31 -23.51 38.72
CA VAL A 20 -100.76 -24.89 38.40
C VAL A 20 -100.29 -25.19 36.99
N GLN A 21 -99.46 -26.23 36.84
CA GLN A 21 -98.94 -26.70 35.54
C GLN A 21 -98.30 -25.61 34.67
N GLY A 22 -97.60 -24.64 35.29
CA GLY A 22 -96.93 -23.55 34.58
C GLY A 22 -97.82 -22.36 34.22
N ASN A 23 -99.12 -22.41 34.53
CA ASN A 23 -100.04 -21.29 34.35
C ASN A 23 -100.23 -20.51 35.66
N ILE A 24 -100.17 -19.18 35.58
CA ILE A 24 -100.42 -18.27 36.70
C ILE A 24 -101.93 -17.96 36.71
N VAL A 25 -102.61 -18.30 37.80
CA VAL A 25 -104.05 -18.01 37.97
C VAL A 25 -104.20 -16.80 38.90
N PHE A 26 -104.91 -15.78 38.43
CA PHE A 26 -105.20 -14.55 39.19
C PHE A 26 -106.62 -14.59 39.76
N ALA A 27 -106.76 -14.51 41.08
CA ALA A 27 -108.04 -14.25 41.73
C ALA A 27 -108.12 -12.76 42.09
N ALA A 28 -109.13 -12.04 41.58
CA ALA A 28 -109.40 -10.65 41.89
C ALA A 28 -110.90 -10.43 42.15
N GLU A 29 -111.27 -9.36 42.85
CA GLU A 29 -112.66 -9.08 43.24
C GLU A 29 -113.53 -8.60 42.07
N SER A 30 -112.89 -8.14 40.98
CA SER A 30 -113.55 -7.74 39.74
C SER A 30 -112.75 -8.16 38.50
N GLU A 31 -113.43 -8.36 37.38
CA GLU A 31 -112.83 -8.66 36.08
C GLU A 31 -111.90 -7.52 35.60
N SER A 32 -112.19 -6.27 35.96
CA SER A 32 -111.33 -5.13 35.62
C SER A 32 -110.02 -5.13 36.38
N GLU A 33 -110.03 -5.46 37.68
CA GLU A 33 -108.80 -5.57 38.47
C GLU A 33 -107.95 -6.75 38.02
N GLN A 34 -108.57 -7.90 37.73
CA GLN A 34 -107.86 -9.06 37.17
C GLN A 34 -107.12 -8.67 35.87
N SER A 35 -107.81 -7.96 34.97
CA SER A 35 -107.25 -7.51 33.69
C SER A 35 -106.10 -6.52 33.89
N GLN A 36 -106.24 -5.58 34.83
CA GLN A 36 -105.20 -4.59 35.16
C GLN A 36 -103.95 -5.25 35.74
N TRP A 37 -104.08 -6.27 36.60
CA TRP A 37 -102.94 -7.00 37.14
C TRP A 37 -102.23 -7.86 36.10
N VAL A 38 -102.98 -8.49 35.19
CA VAL A 38 -102.40 -9.22 34.06
C VAL A 38 -101.60 -8.27 33.16
N GLU A 39 -102.14 -7.08 32.87
CA GLU A 39 -101.45 -6.04 32.09
C GLU A 39 -100.18 -5.56 32.79
N MET A 40 -100.25 -5.17 34.07
CA MET A 40 -99.07 -4.75 34.84
C MET A 40 -97.99 -5.83 34.91
N LEU A 41 -98.36 -7.11 35.03
CA LEU A 41 -97.39 -8.21 35.06
C LEU A 41 -96.75 -8.45 33.70
N GLN A 42 -97.52 -8.34 32.61
CA GLN A 42 -96.99 -8.39 31.24
C GLN A 42 -96.06 -7.20 30.96
N GLU A 43 -96.41 -5.99 31.40
CA GLU A 43 -95.55 -4.80 31.28
C GLU A 43 -94.26 -4.94 32.10
N SER A 44 -94.37 -5.42 33.34
CA SER A 44 -93.20 -5.68 34.19
C SER A 44 -92.27 -6.74 33.57
N GLY A 45 -92.83 -7.81 33.01
CA GLY A 45 -92.06 -8.83 32.29
C GLY A 45 -91.35 -8.28 31.05
N LYS A 46 -92.00 -7.39 30.29
CA LYS A 46 -91.37 -6.68 29.16
C LYS A 46 -90.19 -5.81 29.63
N VAL A 47 -90.31 -5.13 30.76
CA VAL A 47 -89.23 -4.31 31.33
C VAL A 47 -88.07 -5.18 31.81
N THR A 48 -88.34 -6.28 32.52
CA THR A 48 -87.30 -7.23 32.96
C THR A 48 -86.54 -7.82 31.76
N TRP A 49 -87.26 -8.22 30.72
CA TRP A 49 -86.65 -8.74 29.50
C TRP A 49 -85.79 -7.69 28.78
N LYS A 50 -86.28 -6.45 28.63
CA LYS A 50 -85.51 -5.36 28.04
C LYS A 50 -84.25 -5.03 28.86
N ASN A 51 -84.34 -5.03 30.19
CA ASN A 51 -83.17 -4.81 31.05
C ASN A 51 -82.14 -5.95 30.92
N ALA A 52 -82.59 -7.20 30.81
CA ALA A 52 -81.70 -8.33 30.56
C ALA A 52 -80.99 -8.20 29.19
N GLN A 53 -81.74 -7.86 28.13
CA GLN A 53 -81.18 -7.62 26.79
C GLN A 53 -80.17 -6.45 26.77
N LEU A 54 -80.47 -5.35 27.48
CA LEU A 54 -79.54 -4.23 27.61
C LEU A 54 -78.28 -4.62 28.39
N GLY A 55 -78.42 -5.42 29.45
CA GLY A 55 -77.30 -5.93 30.23
C GLY A 55 -76.39 -6.83 29.40
N GLU A 56 -76.96 -7.76 28.63
CA GLU A 56 -76.23 -8.65 27.73
C GLU A 56 -75.50 -7.86 26.62
N ALA A 57 -76.19 -6.93 25.95
CA ALA A 57 -75.57 -6.06 24.94
C ALA A 57 -74.44 -5.17 25.50
N MET A 58 -74.57 -4.71 26.75
CA MET A 58 -73.51 -3.94 27.42
C MET A 58 -72.29 -4.81 27.74
N ILE A 59 -72.51 -6.03 28.22
CA ILE A 59 -71.42 -6.99 28.50
C ILE A 59 -70.70 -7.34 27.19
N GLU A 60 -71.44 -7.68 26.13
CA GLU A 60 -70.86 -7.97 24.81
C GLU A 60 -70.03 -6.79 24.27
N SER A 61 -70.53 -5.56 24.44
CA SER A 61 -69.80 -4.33 24.04
C SER A 61 -68.50 -4.16 24.84
N LEU A 62 -68.52 -4.39 26.16
CA LEU A 62 -67.35 -4.29 27.02
C LEU A 62 -66.34 -5.41 26.73
N GLU A 63 -66.79 -6.63 26.46
CA GLU A 63 -65.92 -7.73 26.04
C GLU A 63 -65.26 -7.46 24.69
N ALA A 64 -66.01 -6.94 23.72
CA ALA A 64 -65.47 -6.54 22.42
C ALA A 64 -64.43 -5.41 22.56
N GLN A 65 -64.69 -4.40 23.38
CA GLN A 65 -63.73 -3.33 23.69
C GLN A 65 -62.49 -3.88 24.40
N GLY A 66 -62.64 -4.76 25.38
CA GLY A 66 -61.53 -5.39 26.09
C GLY A 66 -60.65 -6.23 25.16
N LEU A 67 -61.27 -6.99 24.25
CA LEU A 67 -60.56 -7.76 23.24
C LEU A 67 -59.83 -6.85 22.25
N GLN A 68 -60.46 -5.76 21.82
CA GLN A 68 -59.85 -4.78 20.92
C GLN A 68 -58.63 -4.12 21.56
N LEU A 69 -58.73 -3.66 22.81
CA LEU A 69 -57.60 -3.08 23.56
C LEU A 69 -56.45 -4.08 23.74
N ALA A 70 -56.76 -5.36 23.99
CA ALA A 70 -55.74 -6.40 24.09
C ALA A 70 -55.01 -6.62 22.76
N LYS A 71 -55.72 -6.61 21.64
CA LYS A 71 -55.14 -6.70 20.29
C LYS A 71 -54.25 -5.49 20.00
N GLU A 72 -54.74 -4.28 20.21
CA GLU A 72 -53.97 -3.05 19.99
C GLU A 72 -52.69 -3.05 20.83
N LYS A 73 -52.78 -3.43 22.12
CA LYS A 73 -51.59 -3.57 22.98
C LYS A 73 -50.58 -4.56 22.43
N GLN A 74 -51.04 -5.72 21.93
CA GLN A 74 -50.15 -6.71 21.35
C GLN A 74 -49.47 -6.18 20.08
N GLU A 75 -50.24 -5.54 19.19
CA GLU A 75 -49.70 -4.94 17.96
C GLU A 75 -48.65 -3.85 18.26
N TYR A 76 -48.85 -3.04 19.30
CA TYR A 76 -47.84 -2.07 19.75
C TYR A 76 -46.57 -2.74 20.28
N LEU A 77 -46.71 -3.84 21.04
CA LEU A 77 -45.56 -4.59 21.52
C LEU A 77 -44.78 -5.23 20.37
N ASP A 78 -45.48 -5.81 19.40
CA ASP A 78 -44.86 -6.44 18.24
C ASP A 78 -44.08 -5.41 17.41
N LYS A 79 -44.65 -4.23 17.16
CA LYS A 79 -43.96 -3.12 16.48
C LYS A 79 -42.70 -2.66 17.22
N LEU A 80 -42.78 -2.52 18.54
CA LEU A 80 -41.61 -2.14 19.35
C LEU A 80 -40.51 -3.20 19.31
N MET A 81 -40.87 -4.48 19.27
CA MET A 81 -39.90 -5.56 19.10
C MET A 81 -39.23 -5.49 17.73
N GLU A 82 -39.99 -5.31 16.65
CA GLU A 82 -39.47 -5.17 15.29
C GLU A 82 -38.51 -3.97 15.18
N GLU A 83 -38.90 -2.79 15.66
CA GLU A 83 -38.03 -1.61 15.70
C GLU A 83 -36.74 -1.85 16.51
N THR A 84 -36.83 -2.61 17.61
CA THR A 84 -35.66 -2.95 18.44
C THR A 84 -34.71 -3.88 17.71
N GLU A 85 -35.24 -4.89 17.01
CA GLU A 85 -34.46 -5.83 16.20
C GLU A 85 -33.77 -5.11 15.03
N GLU A 86 -34.47 -4.23 14.33
CA GLU A 86 -33.89 -3.39 13.27
C GLU A 86 -32.75 -2.50 13.78
N LEU A 87 -32.95 -1.84 14.93
CA LEU A 87 -31.90 -1.04 15.57
C LEU A 87 -30.69 -1.87 16.00
N CYS A 88 -30.90 -3.11 16.45
CA CYS A 88 -29.83 -4.04 16.76
C CYS A 88 -29.03 -4.41 15.51
N LEU A 89 -29.70 -4.78 14.41
CA LEU A 89 -29.04 -5.09 13.13
C LEU A 89 -28.24 -3.89 12.59
N GLN A 90 -28.81 -2.68 12.66
CA GLN A 90 -28.10 -1.46 12.25
C GLN A 90 -26.85 -1.21 13.09
N ARG A 91 -26.91 -1.44 14.40
CA ARG A 91 -25.74 -1.32 15.30
C ARG A 91 -24.66 -2.34 14.97
N GLU A 92 -25.05 -3.58 14.69
CA GLU A 92 -24.12 -4.65 14.29
C GLU A 92 -23.42 -4.31 12.97
N GLN A 93 -24.17 -3.91 11.95
CA GLN A 93 -23.62 -3.47 10.66
C GLN A 93 -22.67 -2.28 10.83
N LYS A 94 -23.03 -1.30 11.67
CA LYS A 94 -22.16 -0.16 11.96
C LYS A 94 -20.86 -0.60 12.65
N ALA A 95 -20.93 -1.53 13.61
CA ALA A 95 -19.75 -2.05 14.29
C ALA A 95 -18.86 -2.87 13.35
N GLU A 96 -19.43 -3.61 12.39
CA GLU A 96 -18.68 -4.31 11.35
C GLU A 96 -17.97 -3.34 10.40
N LEU A 97 -18.65 -2.27 9.96
CA LEU A 97 -18.05 -1.22 9.16
C LEU A 97 -16.91 -0.51 9.89
N GLU A 98 -17.09 -0.21 11.18
CA GLU A 98 -16.02 0.37 12.01
C GLU A 98 -14.81 -0.56 12.13
N ARG A 99 -15.02 -1.88 12.33
CA ARG A 99 -13.90 -2.85 12.30
C ARG A 99 -13.20 -2.90 10.95
N MET A 100 -13.96 -2.92 9.86
CA MET A 100 -13.40 -2.96 8.51
C MET A 100 -12.58 -1.70 8.21
N ASN A 101 -13.09 -0.53 8.59
CA ASN A 101 -12.36 0.73 8.47
C ASN A 101 -11.03 0.69 9.25
N GLN A 102 -11.04 0.17 10.48
CA GLN A 102 -9.80 0.04 11.25
C GLN A 102 -8.79 -0.87 10.54
N LEU A 103 -9.22 -2.01 10.00
CA LEU A 103 -8.34 -2.90 9.24
C LEU A 103 -7.75 -2.24 7.99
N LEU A 104 -8.57 -1.48 7.24
CA LEU A 104 -8.11 -0.74 6.07
C LEU A 104 -7.10 0.37 6.45
N GLU A 105 -7.32 1.04 7.58
CA GLU A 105 -6.42 2.09 8.07
C GLU A 105 -5.08 1.49 8.57
N ASP A 106 -5.13 0.34 9.24
CA ASP A 106 -3.93 -0.42 9.63
C ASP A 106 -3.15 -0.91 8.40
N GLU A 107 -3.84 -1.40 7.37
CA GLU A 107 -3.21 -1.80 6.10
C GLU A 107 -2.58 -0.61 5.38
N LYS A 108 -3.28 0.53 5.31
CA LYS A 108 -2.75 1.78 4.78
C LYS A 108 -1.49 2.21 5.51
N GLN A 109 -1.48 2.16 6.84
CA GLN A 109 -0.31 2.51 7.63
C GLN A 109 0.88 1.60 7.30
N LYS A 110 0.68 0.28 7.20
CA LYS A 110 1.74 -0.67 6.79
C LYS A 110 2.30 -0.34 5.40
N PHE A 111 1.45 0.03 4.45
CA PHE A 111 1.92 0.47 3.12
C PHE A 111 2.76 1.75 3.20
N GLU A 112 2.35 2.71 4.02
CA GLU A 112 3.11 3.95 4.23
C GLU A 112 4.47 3.68 4.89
N GLU A 113 4.54 2.78 5.88
CA GLU A 113 5.78 2.33 6.52
C GLU A 113 6.75 1.71 5.49
N VAL A 114 6.28 0.75 4.68
CA VAL A 114 7.11 0.13 3.63
C VAL A 114 7.59 1.16 2.60
N ILE A 115 6.74 2.11 2.21
CA ILE A 115 7.15 3.20 1.30
C ILE A 115 8.24 4.06 1.95
N GLN A 116 8.14 4.35 3.24
CA GLN A 116 9.14 5.13 3.96
C GLN A 116 10.47 4.39 4.09
N GLU A 117 10.45 3.08 4.36
CA GLU A 117 11.64 2.22 4.38
C GLU A 117 12.32 2.16 3.01
N LEU A 118 11.57 1.92 1.93
CA LEU A 118 12.13 1.92 0.58
C LEU A 118 12.74 3.27 0.19
N ARG A 119 12.18 4.39 0.67
CA ARG A 119 12.74 5.73 0.45
C ARG A 119 14.03 5.95 1.24
N SER A 120 14.12 5.47 2.48
CA SER A 120 15.34 5.61 3.28
C SER A 120 16.47 4.74 2.71
N GLU A 121 16.17 3.53 2.24
CA GLU A 121 17.10 2.67 1.51
C GLU A 121 17.59 3.33 0.22
N GLN A 122 16.70 3.97 -0.55
CA GLN A 122 17.06 4.70 -1.76
C GLN A 122 18.05 5.84 -1.47
N GLU A 123 17.81 6.64 -0.42
CA GLU A 123 18.72 7.73 -0.06
C GLU A 123 20.06 7.18 0.47
N GLN A 124 20.03 6.07 1.22
CA GLN A 124 21.26 5.43 1.68
C GLN A 124 22.12 4.93 0.51
N ILE A 125 21.53 4.23 -0.47
CA ILE A 125 22.24 3.77 -1.66
C ILE A 125 22.81 4.94 -2.46
N LYS A 126 22.08 6.06 -2.54
CA LYS A 126 22.56 7.27 -3.19
C LYS A 126 23.79 7.87 -2.49
N VAL A 127 23.78 7.92 -1.16
CA VAL A 127 24.95 8.34 -0.36
C VAL A 127 26.14 7.40 -0.58
N ASP A 128 25.90 6.08 -0.65
CA ASP A 128 26.96 5.09 -0.90
C ASP A 128 27.53 5.19 -2.32
N LEU A 129 26.69 5.46 -3.33
CA LEU A 129 27.11 5.77 -4.70
C LEU A 129 27.96 7.03 -4.78
N ASP A 130 27.52 8.11 -4.12
CA ASP A 130 28.26 9.38 -4.09
C ASP A 130 29.62 9.19 -3.39
N GLY A 131 29.67 8.39 -2.32
CA GLY A 131 30.91 8.01 -1.64
C GLY A 131 31.85 7.22 -2.56
N THR A 132 31.32 6.22 -3.27
CA THR A 132 32.08 5.40 -4.24
C THR A 132 32.64 6.26 -5.38
N ALA A 133 31.85 7.20 -5.91
CA ALA A 133 32.28 8.14 -6.94
C ALA A 133 33.41 9.07 -6.46
N GLN A 134 33.35 9.53 -5.20
CA GLN A 134 34.44 10.31 -4.60
C GLN A 134 35.73 9.48 -4.46
N PHE A 135 35.64 8.21 -4.03
CA PHE A 135 36.80 7.32 -3.97
C PHE A 135 37.39 7.04 -5.34
N MET A 136 36.57 6.80 -6.37
CA MET A 136 37.04 6.61 -7.74
C MET A 136 37.81 7.82 -8.24
N LYS A 137 37.30 9.04 -8.02
CA LYS A 137 37.99 10.28 -8.38
C LYS A 137 39.34 10.42 -7.69
N GLY A 138 39.45 9.99 -6.42
CA GLY A 138 40.71 9.92 -5.70
C GLY A 138 41.71 8.99 -6.38
N VAL A 139 41.29 7.76 -6.71
CA VAL A 139 42.12 6.76 -7.40
C VAL A 139 42.56 7.25 -8.79
N GLU A 140 41.68 7.93 -9.54
CA GLU A 140 42.00 8.53 -10.84
C GLU A 140 43.11 9.59 -10.69
N SER A 141 43.00 10.51 -9.72
CA SER A 141 44.02 11.52 -9.48
C SER A 141 45.38 10.92 -9.10
N GLU A 142 45.39 9.89 -8.23
CA GLU A 142 46.61 9.16 -7.89
C GLU A 142 47.21 8.43 -9.10
N LYS A 143 46.37 7.88 -10.00
CA LYS A 143 46.82 7.24 -11.24
C LYS A 143 47.50 8.24 -12.18
N GLU A 144 46.93 9.43 -12.34
CA GLU A 144 47.53 10.52 -13.13
C GLU A 144 48.88 10.95 -12.54
N GLU A 145 48.96 11.13 -11.22
CA GLU A 145 50.21 11.46 -10.52
C GLU A 145 51.28 10.38 -10.71
N LEU A 146 50.95 9.10 -10.50
CA LEU A 146 51.86 7.97 -10.70
C LEU A 146 52.29 7.82 -12.16
N HIS A 147 51.40 8.08 -13.12
CA HIS A 147 51.75 8.05 -14.54
C HIS A 147 52.74 9.17 -14.88
N SER A 148 52.49 10.39 -14.38
CA SER A 148 53.42 11.52 -14.54
C SER A 148 54.80 11.22 -13.95
N LEU A 149 54.86 10.63 -12.75
CA LEU A 149 56.11 10.21 -12.11
C LEU A 149 56.82 9.12 -12.92
N THR A 150 56.09 8.11 -13.39
CA THR A 150 56.65 7.02 -14.19
C THR A 150 57.25 7.54 -15.50
N THR A 151 56.57 8.47 -16.18
CA THR A 151 57.12 9.11 -17.40
C THR A 151 58.35 9.97 -17.12
N LEU A 152 58.42 10.65 -15.96
CA LEU A 152 59.60 11.41 -15.54
C LEU A 152 60.78 10.48 -15.25
N LEU A 153 60.57 9.40 -14.49
CA LEU A 153 61.59 8.40 -14.19
C LEU A 153 62.11 7.72 -15.46
N GLN A 154 61.22 7.45 -16.42
CA GLN A 154 61.60 6.90 -17.73
C GLN A 154 62.51 7.86 -18.51
N LYS A 155 62.17 9.15 -18.59
CA LYS A 155 63.02 10.16 -19.26
C LYS A 155 64.39 10.29 -18.59
N SER A 156 64.43 10.34 -17.25
CA SER A 156 65.69 10.43 -16.51
C SER A 156 66.58 9.19 -16.72
N LEU A 157 65.98 7.99 -16.80
CA LEU A 157 66.70 6.77 -17.17
C LEU A 157 67.26 6.82 -18.59
N GLU A 158 66.51 7.36 -19.55
CA GLU A 158 66.97 7.55 -20.93
C GLU A 158 68.14 8.54 -21.01
N GLU A 159 68.07 9.67 -20.30
CA GLU A 159 69.14 10.65 -20.21
C GLU A 159 70.43 10.07 -19.60
N LEU A 160 70.31 9.35 -18.48
CA LEU A 160 71.44 8.65 -17.85
C LEU A 160 72.01 7.55 -18.74
N SER A 161 71.16 6.86 -19.53
CA SER A 161 71.63 5.85 -20.49
C SER A 161 72.45 6.49 -21.62
N GLN A 162 72.04 7.65 -22.11
CA GLN A 162 72.81 8.41 -23.10
C GLN A 162 74.10 8.96 -22.50
N GLU A 163 74.08 9.43 -21.26
CA GLU A 163 75.29 9.88 -20.55
C GLU A 163 76.27 8.73 -20.31
N LYS A 164 75.75 7.53 -19.97
CA LYS A 164 76.54 6.29 -19.90
C LYS A 164 77.20 5.98 -21.24
N GLU A 165 76.47 6.08 -22.34
CA GLU A 165 77.00 5.82 -23.69
C GLU A 165 78.10 6.83 -24.04
N ARG A 166 77.87 8.13 -23.81
CA ARG A 166 78.88 9.19 -23.99
C ARG A 166 80.14 8.97 -23.15
N THR A 167 80.00 8.56 -21.88
CA THR A 167 81.16 8.28 -21.01
C THR A 167 81.93 7.03 -21.43
N LEU A 168 81.24 6.00 -21.95
CA LEU A 168 81.87 4.82 -22.53
C LEU A 168 82.61 5.14 -23.84
N GLU A 169 82.07 6.01 -24.69
CA GLU A 169 82.73 6.50 -25.90
C GLU A 169 84.01 7.28 -25.57
N LEU A 170 83.95 8.22 -24.62
CA LEU A 170 85.12 8.96 -24.15
C LEU A 170 86.19 8.03 -23.55
N LEU A 171 85.80 6.98 -22.83
CA LEU A 171 86.71 5.94 -22.35
C LEU A 171 87.32 5.12 -23.50
N ARG A 172 86.57 4.85 -24.57
CA ARG A 172 87.04 4.12 -25.76
C ARG A 172 88.04 4.95 -26.56
N GLU A 173 87.72 6.22 -26.81
CA GLU A 173 88.60 7.18 -27.50
C GLU A 173 89.92 7.34 -26.76
N ARG A 174 89.87 7.51 -25.42
CA ARG A 174 91.07 7.68 -24.61
C ARG A 174 91.96 6.44 -24.54
N LYS A 175 91.37 5.23 -24.55
CA LYS A 175 92.13 3.97 -24.69
C LYS A 175 92.76 3.82 -26.08
N GLN A 176 92.10 4.34 -27.12
CA GLN A 176 92.66 4.39 -28.48
C GLN A 176 93.81 5.39 -28.61
N ASP A 177 93.70 6.55 -27.96
CA ASP A 177 94.77 7.57 -27.93
C ASP A 177 95.98 7.11 -27.09
N GLY A 178 95.75 6.40 -25.98
CA GLY A 178 96.81 5.74 -25.22
C GLY A 178 97.56 4.66 -26.00
N ASN A 179 96.90 3.96 -26.92
CA ASN A 179 97.53 2.97 -27.82
C ASN A 179 98.26 3.61 -29.02
N LYS A 180 97.89 4.82 -29.45
CA LYS A 180 98.58 5.56 -30.53
C LYS A 180 99.80 6.35 -30.02
N ALA A 181 99.81 6.77 -28.76
CA ALA A 181 100.91 7.46 -28.11
C ALA A 181 102.04 6.53 -27.60
N GLY A 182 102.01 5.24 -27.93
CA GLY A 182 102.94 4.22 -27.45
C GLY A 182 104.31 4.15 -28.14
N THR A 183 104.80 5.19 -28.81
CA THR A 183 106.10 5.12 -29.52
C THR A 183 107.19 6.10 -29.05
N ASP A 184 106.94 7.07 -28.17
CA ASP A 184 108.04 7.92 -27.66
C ASP A 184 107.96 8.14 -26.14
N HIS A 185 109.07 7.85 -25.48
CA HIS A 185 109.21 7.72 -24.03
C HIS A 185 109.22 9.05 -23.25
N GLN A 186 108.76 8.91 -22.00
CA GLN A 186 109.23 9.62 -20.79
C GLN A 186 109.10 11.15 -20.72
N ALA A 187 107.97 11.61 -20.17
CA ALA A 187 107.95 12.47 -18.98
C ALA A 187 106.51 12.71 -18.50
N SER A 188 106.24 12.33 -17.25
CA SER A 188 105.20 12.83 -16.33
C SER A 188 104.34 11.70 -15.74
N LEU A 189 104.69 11.33 -14.51
CA LEU A 189 104.08 10.28 -13.69
C LEU A 189 102.79 10.73 -12.97
N ASP A 190 102.10 11.76 -13.45
CA ASP A 190 100.94 12.36 -12.76
C ASP A 190 99.59 12.17 -13.51
N SER A 191 99.58 11.36 -14.58
CA SER A 191 98.43 11.29 -15.51
C SER A 191 97.49 10.10 -15.30
N GLN A 192 97.59 9.34 -14.21
CA GLN A 192 96.65 8.23 -13.91
C GLN A 192 95.26 8.69 -13.45
N HIS A 193 95.08 9.98 -13.17
CA HIS A 193 93.87 10.52 -12.54
C HIS A 193 92.60 10.59 -13.42
N PRO A 194 92.65 10.86 -14.74
CA PRO A 194 91.44 11.12 -15.53
C PRO A 194 90.66 9.86 -15.94
N GLU A 195 91.33 8.73 -16.20
CA GLU A 195 90.65 7.47 -16.61
C GLU A 195 89.96 6.81 -15.41
N VAL A 196 90.61 6.83 -14.24
CA VAL A 196 90.02 6.41 -12.97
C VAL A 196 88.80 7.28 -12.63
N GLN A 197 88.87 8.60 -12.85
CA GLN A 197 87.72 9.49 -12.66
C GLN A 197 86.54 9.16 -13.59
N LEU A 198 86.79 8.85 -14.87
CA LEU A 198 85.74 8.45 -15.80
C LEU A 198 85.11 7.09 -15.41
N GLN A 199 85.91 6.16 -14.89
CA GLN A 199 85.41 4.89 -14.33
C GLN A 199 84.55 5.09 -13.07
N VAL A 200 84.94 5.98 -12.17
CA VAL A 200 84.14 6.33 -10.98
C VAL A 200 82.83 7.00 -11.38
N LYS A 201 82.85 7.90 -12.38
CA LYS A 201 81.63 8.51 -12.94
C LYS A 201 80.71 7.46 -13.56
N LEU A 202 81.25 6.51 -14.31
CA LEU A 202 80.47 5.43 -14.91
C LEU A 202 79.81 4.55 -13.83
N GLN A 203 80.55 4.18 -12.78
CA GLN A 203 79.99 3.44 -11.65
C GLN A 203 78.88 4.23 -10.94
N HIS A 204 79.04 5.55 -10.81
CA HIS A 204 78.03 6.41 -10.22
C HIS A 204 76.75 6.48 -11.08
N ILE A 205 76.89 6.64 -12.40
CA ILE A 205 75.77 6.61 -13.36
C ILE A 205 75.04 5.26 -13.27
N GLU A 206 75.76 4.14 -13.20
CA GLU A 206 75.16 2.82 -13.06
C GLU A 206 74.41 2.63 -11.73
N GLU A 207 74.96 3.15 -10.62
CA GLU A 207 74.29 3.17 -9.31
C GLU A 207 72.99 3.99 -9.36
N GLN A 208 73.04 5.18 -9.96
CA GLN A 208 71.88 6.07 -10.11
C GLN A 208 70.81 5.43 -11.00
N MET A 209 71.18 4.81 -12.12
CA MET A 209 70.25 4.05 -12.97
C MET A 209 69.58 2.91 -12.20
N ARG A 210 70.33 2.16 -11.37
CA ARG A 210 69.76 1.09 -10.53
C ARG A 210 68.74 1.62 -9.52
N ASN A 211 68.99 2.77 -8.92
CA ASN A 211 68.07 3.38 -7.96
C ASN A 211 66.79 3.88 -8.64
N LEU A 212 66.91 4.57 -9.78
CA LEU A 212 65.76 5.02 -10.56
C LEU A 212 64.92 3.87 -11.11
N LEU A 213 65.54 2.76 -11.51
CA LEU A 213 64.81 1.55 -11.91
C LEU A 213 63.96 0.99 -10.76
N LYS A 214 64.50 0.95 -9.54
CA LYS A 214 63.74 0.51 -8.35
C LYS A 214 62.58 1.46 -8.03
N GLU A 215 62.79 2.77 -8.14
CA GLU A 215 61.72 3.75 -7.93
C GLU A 215 60.62 3.63 -9.00
N LYS A 216 61.01 3.37 -10.25
CA LYS A 216 60.09 3.12 -11.36
C LYS A 216 59.26 1.86 -11.12
N GLU A 217 59.90 0.76 -10.73
CA GLU A 217 59.22 -0.51 -10.41
C GLU A 217 58.20 -0.33 -9.27
N GLN A 218 58.57 0.42 -8.22
CA GLN A 218 57.65 0.75 -7.11
C GLN A 218 56.47 1.63 -7.56
N ALA A 219 56.68 2.57 -8.48
CA ALA A 219 55.61 3.38 -9.05
C ALA A 219 54.66 2.53 -9.91
N GLU A 220 55.19 1.60 -10.71
CA GLU A 220 54.42 0.67 -11.53
C GLU A 220 53.61 -0.34 -10.68
N GLU A 221 54.17 -0.84 -9.57
CA GLU A 221 53.44 -1.69 -8.61
C GLU A 221 52.23 -0.96 -8.01
N ARG A 222 52.41 0.30 -7.59
CA ARG A 222 51.30 1.13 -7.09
C ARG A 222 50.26 1.41 -8.15
N LEU A 223 50.68 1.59 -9.41
CA LEU A 223 49.75 1.79 -10.52
C LEU A 223 48.87 0.56 -10.75
N LYS A 224 49.44 -0.65 -10.67
CA LYS A 224 48.68 -1.91 -10.71
C LYS A 224 47.73 -2.06 -9.52
N GLU A 225 48.16 -1.67 -8.32
CA GLU A 225 47.29 -1.68 -7.13
C GLU A 225 46.10 -0.73 -7.30
N ASN A 226 46.33 0.48 -7.82
CA ASN A 226 45.26 1.44 -8.10
C ASN A 226 44.32 0.96 -9.20
N GLU A 227 44.80 0.23 -10.21
CA GLU A 227 43.93 -0.41 -11.21
C GLU A 227 43.03 -1.48 -10.59
N LEU A 228 43.55 -2.31 -9.69
CA LEU A 228 42.72 -3.27 -8.94
C LEU A 228 41.67 -2.55 -8.09
N ARG A 229 42.04 -1.49 -7.37
CA ARG A 229 41.11 -0.68 -6.58
C ARG A 229 40.03 -0.03 -7.44
N ALA A 230 40.39 0.51 -8.60
CA ALA A 230 39.44 1.09 -9.55
C ALA A 230 38.42 0.05 -10.04
N ASN A 231 38.87 -1.17 -10.36
CA ASN A 231 37.98 -2.26 -10.78
C ASN A 231 36.97 -2.64 -9.69
N VAL A 232 37.40 -2.69 -8.42
CA VAL A 232 36.49 -2.99 -7.29
C VAL A 232 35.45 -1.88 -7.13
N LEU A 233 35.87 -0.61 -7.13
CA LEU A 233 34.95 0.53 -7.01
C LEU A 233 33.97 0.61 -8.18
N GLN A 234 34.39 0.21 -9.39
CA GLN A 234 33.51 0.13 -10.55
C GLN A 234 32.43 -0.95 -10.34
N GLN A 235 32.81 -2.13 -9.85
CA GLN A 235 31.84 -3.20 -9.54
C GLN A 235 30.84 -2.77 -8.45
N GLU A 236 31.30 -2.07 -7.41
CA GLU A 236 30.42 -1.48 -6.39
C GLU A 236 29.44 -0.47 -7.00
N THR A 237 29.91 0.39 -7.90
CA THR A 237 29.07 1.37 -8.60
C THR A 237 27.99 0.69 -9.44
N GLU A 238 28.35 -0.33 -10.22
CA GLU A 238 27.41 -1.10 -11.04
C GLU A 238 26.36 -1.83 -10.17
N PHE A 239 26.79 -2.40 -9.04
CA PHE A 239 25.91 -3.06 -8.08
C PHE A 239 24.87 -2.10 -7.48
N TYR A 240 25.33 -1.00 -6.87
CA TYR A 240 24.43 -0.02 -6.26
C TYR A 240 23.53 0.66 -7.31
N SER A 241 24.03 0.89 -8.52
CA SER A 241 23.22 1.41 -9.63
C SER A 241 22.08 0.45 -10.01
N SER A 242 22.37 -0.85 -10.13
CA SER A 242 21.36 -1.87 -10.42
C SER A 242 20.31 -1.99 -9.32
N GLN A 243 20.74 -1.94 -8.06
CA GLN A 243 19.85 -1.97 -6.89
C GLN A 243 18.97 -0.72 -6.82
N ALA A 244 19.55 0.47 -6.97
CA ALA A 244 18.81 1.73 -7.01
C ALA A 244 17.75 1.74 -8.14
N HIS A 245 18.11 1.24 -9.32
CA HIS A 245 17.18 1.15 -10.44
C HIS A 245 15.99 0.22 -10.14
N THR A 246 16.27 -0.94 -9.52
CA THR A 246 15.23 -1.91 -9.14
C THR A 246 14.28 -1.33 -8.08
N LEU A 247 14.82 -0.69 -7.04
CA LEU A 247 14.02 -0.02 -6.01
C LEU A 247 13.19 1.12 -6.60
N GLN A 248 13.77 1.93 -7.49
CA GLN A 248 13.06 3.01 -8.16
C GLN A 248 11.88 2.48 -9.00
N GLN A 249 12.06 1.39 -9.74
CA GLN A 249 10.96 0.75 -10.47
C GLN A 249 9.85 0.26 -9.53
N SER A 250 10.22 -0.37 -8.40
CA SER A 250 9.27 -0.84 -7.40
C SER A 250 8.46 0.33 -6.78
N LEU A 251 9.13 1.44 -6.46
CA LEU A 251 8.47 2.65 -5.94
C LEU A 251 7.51 3.26 -6.94
N ILE A 252 7.89 3.32 -8.23
CA ILE A 252 7.00 3.81 -9.30
C ILE A 252 5.76 2.92 -9.41
N GLN A 253 5.94 1.60 -9.40
CA GLN A 253 4.83 0.64 -9.48
C GLN A 253 3.89 0.77 -8.28
N LEU A 254 4.41 0.76 -7.04
CA LEU A 254 3.60 0.92 -5.83
C LEU A 254 2.87 2.26 -5.79
N THR A 255 3.50 3.33 -6.26
CA THR A 255 2.85 4.66 -6.33
C THR A 255 1.70 4.66 -7.34
N ALA A 256 1.89 4.03 -8.50
CA ALA A 256 0.84 3.90 -9.50
C ALA A 256 -0.32 3.02 -9.01
N ASP A 257 -0.02 1.89 -8.35
CA ASP A 257 -1.03 1.01 -7.78
C ASP A 257 -1.82 1.73 -6.67
N LYS A 258 -1.15 2.48 -5.79
CA LYS A 258 -1.80 3.33 -4.78
C LYS A 258 -2.75 4.33 -5.43
N GLN A 259 -2.27 5.11 -6.41
CA GLN A 259 -3.10 6.12 -7.10
C GLN A 259 -4.32 5.49 -7.76
N HIS A 260 -4.14 4.33 -8.40
CA HIS A 260 -5.23 3.60 -9.01
C HIS A 260 -6.30 3.17 -7.98
N THR A 261 -5.89 2.61 -6.84
CA THR A 261 -6.84 2.23 -5.78
C THR A 261 -7.53 3.43 -5.14
N GLU A 262 -6.84 4.58 -5.01
CA GLU A 262 -7.43 5.82 -4.51
C GLU A 262 -8.46 6.39 -5.50
N GLU A 263 -8.20 6.32 -6.81
CA GLU A 263 -9.14 6.71 -7.85
C GLU A 263 -10.39 5.82 -7.88
N GLU A 264 -10.22 4.50 -7.76
CA GLU A 264 -11.33 3.55 -7.67
C GLU A 264 -12.20 3.81 -6.42
N LEU A 265 -11.57 4.00 -5.26
CA LEU A 265 -12.27 4.32 -4.02
C LEU A 265 -13.02 5.64 -4.12
N LYS A 266 -12.42 6.66 -4.75
CA LYS A 266 -13.05 7.95 -4.96
C LYS A 266 -14.27 7.84 -5.87
N ALA A 267 -14.18 7.09 -6.97
CA ALA A 267 -15.30 6.86 -7.87
C ALA A 267 -16.45 6.10 -7.19
N GLU A 268 -16.13 5.09 -6.36
CA GLU A 268 -17.11 4.38 -5.54
C GLU A 268 -17.78 5.33 -4.53
N MET A 269 -17.01 6.20 -3.87
CA MET A 269 -17.54 7.18 -2.93
C MET A 269 -18.46 8.20 -3.62
N GLU A 270 -18.08 8.71 -4.80
CA GLU A 270 -18.92 9.60 -5.61
C GLU A 270 -20.22 8.90 -6.01
N SER A 271 -20.17 7.64 -6.45
CA SER A 271 -21.36 6.85 -6.76
C SER A 271 -22.27 6.64 -5.55
N ARG A 272 -21.70 6.39 -4.36
CA ARG A 272 -22.46 6.28 -3.11
C ARG A 272 -23.16 7.58 -2.75
N VAL A 273 -22.48 8.72 -2.86
CA VAL A 273 -23.07 10.04 -2.61
C VAL A 273 -24.23 10.31 -3.58
N GLU A 274 -24.07 9.97 -4.86
CA GLU A 274 -25.15 10.10 -5.85
C GLU A 274 -26.36 9.21 -5.53
N LEU A 275 -26.13 7.98 -5.07
CA LEU A 275 -27.17 7.06 -4.60
C LEU A 275 -27.90 7.63 -3.37
N GLU A 276 -27.18 8.15 -2.38
CA GLU A 276 -27.76 8.78 -1.19
C GLU A 276 -28.60 10.02 -1.54
N CYS A 277 -28.11 10.87 -2.44
CA CYS A 277 -28.86 12.03 -2.92
C CYS A 277 -30.17 11.60 -3.60
N ARG A 278 -30.12 10.56 -4.45
CA ARG A 278 -31.33 10.01 -5.10
C ARG A 278 -32.31 9.43 -4.09
N LEU A 279 -31.81 8.71 -3.09
CA LEU A 279 -32.64 8.15 -2.03
C LEU A 279 -33.35 9.25 -1.23
N LYS A 280 -32.63 10.32 -0.85
CA LYS A 280 -33.22 11.48 -0.16
C LYS A 280 -34.33 12.14 -0.99
N LEU A 281 -34.11 12.35 -2.29
CA LEU A 281 -35.14 12.90 -3.18
C LEU A 281 -36.39 12.01 -3.26
N ALA A 282 -36.21 10.68 -3.28
CA ALA A 282 -37.33 9.75 -3.25
C ALA A 282 -38.08 9.79 -1.89
N GLU A 283 -37.36 9.88 -0.77
CA GLU A 283 -37.97 10.07 0.55
C GLU A 283 -38.77 11.37 0.65
N GLU A 284 -38.23 12.48 0.13
CA GLU A 284 -38.91 13.77 0.08
C GLU A 284 -40.19 13.70 -0.77
N ALA A 285 -40.10 13.12 -1.98
CA ALA A 285 -41.26 12.90 -2.84
C ALA A 285 -42.35 12.04 -2.17
N LEU A 286 -41.97 11.03 -1.38
CA LEU A 286 -42.93 10.24 -0.59
C LEU A 286 -43.60 11.07 0.50
N ARG A 287 -42.84 11.86 1.26
CA ARG A 287 -43.39 12.73 2.31
C ARG A 287 -44.32 13.78 1.73
N ASP A 288 -43.97 14.39 0.59
CA ASP A 288 -44.79 15.38 -0.09
C ASP A 288 -46.10 14.76 -0.61
N LEU A 289 -46.03 13.54 -1.13
CA LEU A 289 -47.20 12.78 -1.56
C LEU A 289 -48.12 12.44 -0.38
N GLU A 290 -47.56 12.00 0.76
CA GLU A 290 -48.31 11.72 1.99
C GLU A 290 -49.02 12.99 2.51
N GLN A 291 -48.31 14.12 2.58
CA GLN A 291 -48.89 15.40 2.99
C GLN A 291 -49.97 15.87 2.02
N GLY A 292 -49.76 15.70 0.71
CA GLY A 292 -50.74 16.04 -0.32
C GLY A 292 -52.01 15.19 -0.26
N LEU A 293 -51.87 13.90 0.07
CA LEU A 293 -53.00 12.98 0.24
C LEU A 293 -53.79 13.23 1.52
N ASN A 294 -53.11 13.64 2.60
CA ASN A 294 -53.72 13.95 3.89
C ASN A 294 -54.35 15.36 3.96
N ALA A 295 -54.10 16.22 2.98
CA ALA A 295 -54.68 17.56 2.92
C ALA A 295 -56.17 17.53 2.56
N VAL A 296 -56.98 18.28 3.31
CA VAL A 296 -58.44 18.37 3.13
C VAL A 296 -58.84 19.12 1.85
N GLU A 297 -57.99 20.04 1.38
CA GLU A 297 -58.22 20.85 0.18
C GLU A 297 -57.44 20.31 -1.02
N ARG A 298 -58.14 19.89 -2.07
CA ARG A 298 -57.52 19.52 -3.36
C ARG A 298 -57.49 20.70 -4.30
N THR A 299 -56.29 21.23 -4.54
CA THR A 299 -56.04 22.27 -5.55
C THR A 299 -55.38 21.63 -6.78
N SER A 300 -55.70 22.14 -7.97
CA SER A 300 -55.12 21.64 -9.23
C SER A 300 -53.58 21.67 -9.24
N GLU A 301 -52.98 22.68 -8.61
CA GLU A 301 -51.52 22.81 -8.50
C GLU A 301 -50.91 21.73 -7.60
N ARG A 302 -51.61 21.33 -6.52
CA ARG A 302 -51.16 20.26 -5.62
C ARG A 302 -51.28 18.89 -6.30
N ASP A 303 -52.34 18.66 -7.06
CA ASP A 303 -52.51 17.43 -7.86
C ASP A 303 -51.43 17.31 -8.96
N GLU A 304 -50.98 18.43 -9.54
CA GLU A 304 -49.86 18.46 -10.48
C GLU A 304 -48.52 18.14 -9.81
N ARG A 305 -48.26 18.70 -8.62
CA ARG A 305 -47.05 18.39 -7.82
C ARG A 305 -47.00 16.90 -7.43
N MET A 306 -48.09 16.37 -6.87
CA MET A 306 -48.19 14.95 -6.53
C MET A 306 -47.97 14.03 -7.74
N ARG A 307 -48.45 14.41 -8.93
CA ARG A 307 -48.19 13.65 -10.17
C ARG A 307 -46.70 13.67 -10.55
N GLY A 308 -46.03 14.81 -10.31
CA GLY A 308 -44.58 14.94 -10.43
C GLY A 308 -43.84 14.00 -9.47
N ASP A 309 -44.25 13.96 -8.21
CA ASP A 309 -43.65 13.11 -7.16
C ASP A 309 -43.83 11.62 -7.45
N VAL A 310 -45.04 11.21 -7.86
CA VAL A 310 -45.32 9.84 -8.33
C VAL A 310 -44.45 9.47 -9.54
N SER A 311 -44.21 10.41 -10.46
CA SER A 311 -43.36 10.18 -11.62
C SER A 311 -41.88 10.03 -11.24
N HIS A 312 -41.40 10.80 -10.25
CA HIS A 312 -40.04 10.64 -9.71
C HIS A 312 -39.87 9.30 -8.99
N LEU A 313 -40.84 8.92 -8.15
CA LEU A 313 -40.83 7.63 -7.44
C LEU A 313 -40.85 6.46 -8.40
N ARG A 314 -41.68 6.52 -9.45
CA ARG A 314 -41.70 5.50 -10.49
C ARG A 314 -40.32 5.31 -11.13
N LYS A 315 -39.63 6.41 -11.50
CA LYS A 315 -38.28 6.34 -12.07
C LYS A 315 -37.27 5.74 -11.09
N PHE A 316 -37.32 6.15 -9.82
CA PHE A 316 -36.46 5.60 -8.76
C PHE A 316 -36.62 4.07 -8.65
N PHE A 317 -37.85 3.56 -8.60
CA PHE A 317 -38.10 2.12 -8.54
C PHE A 317 -37.72 1.38 -9.83
N GLU A 318 -37.94 1.98 -11.01
CA GLU A 318 -37.47 1.42 -12.29
C GLU A 318 -35.94 1.25 -12.31
N GLU A 319 -35.21 2.22 -11.75
CA GLU A 319 -33.75 2.15 -11.58
C GLU A 319 -33.34 1.07 -10.57
N CYS A 320 -34.02 0.96 -9.43
CA CYS A 320 -33.77 -0.10 -8.44
C CYS A 320 -34.00 -1.50 -9.02
N ILE A 321 -35.06 -1.69 -9.81
CA ILE A 321 -35.33 -2.95 -10.50
C ILE A 321 -34.21 -3.27 -11.48
N CYS A 322 -33.79 -2.30 -12.29
CA CYS A 322 -32.65 -2.48 -13.21
C CYS A 322 -31.38 -2.89 -12.47
N ALA A 323 -31.07 -2.24 -11.34
CA ALA A 323 -29.90 -2.57 -10.53
C ALA A 323 -29.97 -3.99 -9.96
N ALA A 324 -31.13 -4.38 -9.39
CA ALA A 324 -31.35 -5.73 -8.86
C ALA A 324 -31.26 -6.80 -9.95
N GLU A 325 -31.73 -6.52 -11.17
CA GLU A 325 -31.57 -7.43 -12.31
C GLU A 325 -30.10 -7.61 -12.71
N ILE A 326 -29.29 -6.56 -12.64
CA ILE A 326 -27.85 -6.64 -12.91
C ILE A 326 -27.16 -7.45 -11.81
N GLU A 327 -27.49 -7.21 -10.55
CA GLU A 327 -26.96 -7.93 -9.39
C GLU A 327 -27.31 -9.43 -9.45
N ALA A 328 -28.55 -9.79 -9.81
CA ALA A 328 -28.95 -11.16 -10.03
C ALA A 328 -28.14 -11.85 -11.16
N LYS A 329 -27.69 -11.09 -12.16
CA LYS A 329 -26.83 -11.57 -13.26
C LYS A 329 -25.34 -11.58 -12.90
N LEU A 330 -24.93 -10.98 -11.79
CA LEU A 330 -23.53 -10.83 -11.38
C LEU A 330 -22.77 -12.17 -11.31
N PRO A 331 -23.32 -13.26 -10.74
CA PRO A 331 -22.61 -14.55 -10.72
C PRO A 331 -22.30 -15.09 -12.12
N ALA A 332 -23.19 -14.88 -13.10
CA ALA A 332 -22.99 -15.29 -14.48
C ALA A 332 -21.95 -14.41 -15.19
N ILE A 333 -22.00 -13.09 -14.96
CA ILE A 333 -21.03 -12.12 -15.48
C ILE A 333 -19.62 -12.47 -14.95
N MET A 334 -19.48 -12.72 -13.65
CA MET A 334 -18.22 -13.13 -13.02
C MET A 334 -17.70 -14.46 -13.58
N LYS A 335 -18.57 -15.47 -13.71
CA LYS A 335 -18.21 -16.76 -14.32
C LYS A 335 -17.67 -16.59 -15.75
N ASN A 336 -18.28 -15.72 -16.54
CA ASN A 336 -17.85 -15.42 -17.91
C ASN A 336 -16.51 -14.66 -17.94
N ALA A 337 -16.31 -13.69 -17.04
CA ALA A 337 -15.03 -12.98 -16.92
C ALA A 337 -13.89 -13.93 -16.57
N VAL A 338 -14.07 -14.81 -15.58
CA VAL A 338 -13.10 -15.86 -15.22
C VAL A 338 -12.81 -16.79 -16.40
N TYR A 339 -13.85 -17.18 -17.15
CA TYR A 339 -13.67 -18.00 -18.34
C TYR A 339 -12.85 -17.29 -19.43
N LEU A 340 -13.11 -16.01 -19.69
CA LEU A 340 -12.36 -15.18 -20.64
C LEU A 340 -10.88 -15.05 -20.23
N HIS A 341 -10.60 -14.76 -18.95
CA HIS A 341 -9.22 -14.72 -18.42
C HIS A 341 -8.53 -16.08 -18.55
N LYS A 342 -9.22 -17.18 -18.22
CA LYS A 342 -8.68 -18.54 -18.34
C LYS A 342 -8.40 -18.90 -19.81
N ALA A 343 -9.28 -18.51 -20.73
CA ALA A 343 -9.10 -18.70 -22.17
C ALA A 343 -7.96 -17.83 -22.73
N ALA A 344 -7.82 -16.58 -22.28
CA ALA A 344 -6.72 -15.69 -22.64
C ALA A 344 -5.38 -16.22 -22.11
N ALA A 345 -5.31 -16.66 -20.85
CA ALA A 345 -4.13 -17.27 -20.26
C ALA A 345 -3.70 -18.55 -21.01
N ARG A 346 -4.66 -19.39 -21.43
CA ARG A 346 -4.38 -20.55 -22.30
C ARG A 346 -3.83 -20.13 -23.66
N ARG A 347 -4.40 -19.11 -24.30
CA ARG A 347 -3.88 -18.56 -25.57
C ARG A 347 -2.46 -18.00 -25.40
N ILE A 348 -2.18 -17.23 -24.35
CA ILE A 348 -0.83 -16.73 -24.05
C ILE A 348 0.15 -17.88 -23.82
N LYS A 349 -0.22 -18.90 -23.04
CA LYS A 349 0.60 -20.10 -22.84
C LYS A 349 0.84 -20.85 -24.15
N SER A 350 -0.17 -21.02 -24.99
CA SER A 350 -0.05 -21.65 -26.32
C SER A 350 0.88 -20.87 -27.24
N CYS A 351 0.74 -19.53 -27.31
CA CYS A 351 1.65 -18.66 -28.05
C CYS A 351 3.08 -18.70 -27.50
N ARG A 352 3.26 -18.80 -26.17
CA ARG A 352 4.58 -18.98 -25.54
C ARG A 352 5.17 -20.35 -25.88
N ILE A 353 4.38 -21.42 -25.93
CA ILE A 353 4.83 -22.77 -26.32
C ILE A 353 5.20 -22.79 -27.80
N GLN A 354 4.42 -22.18 -28.69
CA GLN A 354 4.74 -22.04 -30.11
C GLN A 354 6.01 -21.20 -30.33
N ARG A 355 6.17 -20.09 -29.59
CA ARG A 355 7.43 -19.31 -29.58
C ARG A 355 8.59 -20.10 -28.99
N ARG A 356 8.39 -20.94 -27.97
CA ARG A 356 9.44 -21.80 -27.39
C ARG A 356 9.83 -22.95 -28.31
N ALA A 357 8.89 -23.55 -29.05
CA ALA A 357 9.18 -24.54 -30.07
C ALA A 357 9.99 -23.92 -31.23
N SER A 358 9.60 -22.71 -31.67
CA SER A 358 10.36 -21.92 -32.63
C SER A 358 11.74 -21.50 -32.10
N ARG A 359 11.83 -21.07 -30.83
CA ARG A 359 13.11 -20.74 -30.18
C ARG A 359 13.97 -21.96 -29.89
N GLN A 360 13.42 -23.15 -29.63
CA GLN A 360 14.19 -24.38 -29.48
C GLN A 360 14.75 -24.87 -30.82
N GLN A 361 14.06 -24.59 -31.92
CA GLN A 361 14.63 -24.75 -33.26
C GLN A 361 15.82 -23.80 -33.50
N TRP A 362 15.81 -22.60 -32.90
CA TRP A 362 16.94 -21.66 -32.90
C TRP A 362 18.02 -21.94 -31.83
N LEU A 363 17.67 -22.44 -30.64
CA LEU A 363 18.57 -22.66 -29.50
C LEU A 363 19.41 -23.93 -29.62
N LYS A 364 19.05 -24.86 -30.51
CA LYS A 364 19.99 -25.93 -30.94
C LYS A 364 21.26 -25.36 -31.59
N HIS A 365 21.27 -24.09 -31.98
CA HIS A 365 22.44 -23.39 -32.52
C HIS A 365 23.26 -22.58 -31.49
N SER A 366 22.84 -22.43 -30.22
CA SER A 366 23.52 -21.44 -29.34
C SER A 366 23.66 -21.79 -27.85
N GLN A 367 23.48 -23.04 -27.42
CA GLN A 367 23.73 -23.43 -26.01
C GLN A 367 25.17 -23.89 -25.74
N SER A 368 26.09 -22.97 -25.85
CA SER A 368 27.41 -23.08 -25.21
C SER A 368 27.72 -21.72 -24.62
N PHE A 369 27.30 -21.49 -23.39
CA PHE A 369 28.01 -20.76 -22.32
C PHE A 369 27.04 -20.35 -21.20
N ALA A 370 27.57 -20.38 -19.98
CA ALA A 370 27.11 -19.71 -18.78
C ALA A 370 25.87 -20.27 -18.05
N SER A 371 26.19 -21.13 -17.07
CA SER A 371 25.50 -21.18 -15.78
C SER A 371 26.57 -21.06 -14.70
N SER A 372 26.45 -20.11 -13.76
CA SER A 372 26.80 -20.33 -12.35
C SER A 372 26.39 -19.15 -11.45
N HIS A 373 26.00 -19.54 -10.24
CA HIS A 373 25.43 -18.80 -9.11
C HIS A 373 26.50 -18.10 -8.24
N GLY A 374 26.11 -16.97 -7.61
CA GLY A 374 26.16 -16.71 -6.15
C GLY A 374 27.51 -16.44 -5.46
N GLU A 375 27.69 -15.23 -4.89
CA GLU A 375 28.71 -14.92 -3.86
C GLU A 375 28.35 -13.61 -3.12
N VAL A 376 27.95 -13.69 -1.85
CA VAL A 376 27.62 -12.52 -0.98
C VAL A 376 28.58 -12.39 0.22
N HIS A 377 29.48 -13.38 0.44
CA HIS A 377 30.34 -13.42 1.63
C HIS A 377 31.72 -12.74 1.47
N GLY A 378 32.14 -12.36 0.25
CA GLY A 378 33.47 -11.78 0.00
C GLY A 378 33.60 -10.27 0.25
N LEU A 379 32.46 -9.57 0.38
CA LEU A 379 32.42 -8.10 0.40
C LEU A 379 32.90 -7.50 1.74
N GLU A 380 32.64 -8.18 2.86
CA GLU A 380 33.06 -7.70 4.19
C GLU A 380 34.57 -7.87 4.42
N GLU A 381 35.17 -8.96 3.92
CA GLU A 381 36.62 -9.20 3.97
C GLU A 381 37.38 -8.16 3.12
N LEU A 382 36.85 -7.82 1.94
CA LEU A 382 37.40 -6.77 1.07
C LEU A 382 37.41 -5.40 1.76
N ARG A 383 36.33 -5.06 2.46
CA ARG A 383 36.16 -3.80 3.19
C ARG A 383 37.11 -3.67 4.39
N GLU A 384 37.49 -4.79 5.01
CA GLU A 384 38.44 -4.83 6.12
C GLU A 384 39.89 -4.70 5.62
N THR A 385 40.25 -5.33 4.50
CA THR A 385 41.56 -5.16 3.86
C THR A 385 41.81 -3.74 3.38
N ALA A 386 40.80 -3.07 2.82
CA ALA A 386 40.91 -1.68 2.36
C ALA A 386 41.26 -0.72 3.51
N ARG A 387 40.67 -0.91 4.70
CA ARG A 387 40.93 -0.07 5.90
C ARG A 387 42.34 -0.28 6.48
N ARG A 388 42.85 -1.51 6.45
CA ARG A 388 44.22 -1.82 6.92
C ARG A 388 45.29 -1.15 6.05
N LEU A 389 45.06 -1.06 4.74
CA LEU A 389 45.98 -0.43 3.79
C LEU A 389 45.98 1.11 3.86
N THR A 390 44.93 1.72 4.40
CA THR A 390 44.86 3.20 4.57
C THR A 390 45.71 3.70 5.74
N SER A 391 46.14 2.83 6.66
CA SER A 391 46.76 3.21 7.93
C SER A 391 48.27 3.44 7.87
N ASP A 392 48.93 3.18 6.72
CA ASP A 392 50.38 3.27 6.59
C ASP A 392 50.87 4.71 6.31
N SER A 393 50.64 5.59 7.31
CA SER A 393 51.00 7.02 7.29
C SER A 393 52.51 7.29 7.28
N CYS A 394 53.33 6.28 7.57
CA CYS A 394 54.79 6.42 7.73
C CYS A 394 55.50 6.76 6.41
N LEU A 395 55.01 6.25 5.28
CA LEU A 395 55.62 6.46 3.96
C LEU A 395 55.27 7.81 3.33
N ARG A 396 54.02 8.30 3.48
CA ARG A 396 53.64 9.67 3.07
C ARG A 396 54.49 10.73 3.78
N GLN A 397 54.80 10.51 5.05
CA GLN A 397 55.64 11.43 5.84
C GLN A 397 57.12 11.39 5.43
N ARG A 398 57.61 10.26 4.92
CA ARG A 398 58.97 10.10 4.38
C ARG A 398 59.12 10.72 2.99
N ALA A 399 58.12 10.57 2.11
CA ALA A 399 58.10 11.19 0.78
C ALA A 399 58.12 12.72 0.84
N ASN A 400 57.32 13.32 1.73
CA ASN A 400 57.31 14.78 1.92
C ASN A 400 58.64 15.36 2.44
N LYS A 401 59.42 14.59 3.20
CA LYS A 401 60.77 14.99 3.66
C LYS A 401 61.81 14.96 2.55
N ILE A 402 61.64 14.12 1.53
CA ILE A 402 62.54 14.04 0.37
C ILE A 402 62.26 15.22 -0.57
N ILE A 403 60.98 15.50 -0.83
CA ILE A 403 60.53 16.62 -1.68
C ILE A 403 60.95 17.99 -1.11
N THR A 404 60.88 18.16 0.23
CA THR A 404 61.31 19.42 0.87
C THR A 404 62.82 19.61 0.88
N ARG A 405 63.62 18.54 0.92
CA ARG A 405 65.09 18.61 0.83
C ARG A 405 65.60 18.98 -0.57
N GLN A 406 64.90 18.57 -1.64
CA GLN A 406 65.27 18.95 -3.00
C GLN A 406 64.91 20.40 -3.34
N LYS A 407 63.79 20.92 -2.80
CA LYS A 407 63.41 22.34 -2.98
C LYS A 407 64.38 23.33 -2.32
N THR A 408 65.03 22.96 -1.22
CA THR A 408 66.04 23.81 -0.58
C THR A 408 67.39 23.83 -1.30
N VAL A 409 67.68 22.82 -2.12
CA VAL A 409 68.94 22.73 -2.89
C VAL A 409 68.84 23.49 -4.22
N GLN A 410 67.63 23.75 -4.72
CA GLN A 410 67.39 24.56 -5.93
C GLN A 410 67.27 26.07 -5.69
N ALA A 411 67.32 26.54 -4.44
CA ALA A 411 67.10 27.95 -4.10
C ALA A 411 68.40 28.75 -3.86
N ASP A 412 69.57 28.11 -3.89
CA ASP A 412 70.88 28.72 -3.58
C ASP A 412 71.90 28.64 -4.74
N ASP A 413 71.44 28.39 -5.98
CA ASP A 413 72.25 28.53 -7.21
C ASP A 413 71.74 29.67 -8.10
#